data_AF-A0A554IY82-F1
#
_entry.id   AF-A0A554IY82-F1
#
_cell.length_a   1.000
_cell.length_b   1.000
_cell.length_c   1.000
_cell.angle_alpha   90.00
_cell.angle_beta   90.00
_cell.angle_gamma   90.00
#
_symmetry.space_group_name_H-M   'P 1'
#
loop_
_entity.id
_entity.type
_entity.pdbx_description
1 polymer ?
#
loop_
_entity_poly.entity_id
_entity_poly.type
_entity_poly.pdbx_seq_one_letter_code
_entity_poly.pdbx_strand_id
1 'polypeptide(L)'
;MASVEIFFREVVREMKRVGVGSKAAALSFYAIFALAPAIIILISVGGLTIGERLAEKQLISYFEQRLGSSAVPFFENVLQAVKNTRPHLLFSFIGLTLMVYGLSHFFFALKGAFFSIFGIYLGFLRNPGRTFVNYFKSFLYTLILASLVFALILINAAVPIISAFFQG
;
A
#
# COMPACT_ATOMS: atom_id res chain seq x y z
N MET A 1 -12.28 -0.61 -39.89
CA MET A 1 -11.29 -1.62 -39.43
C MET A 1 -9.89 -1.05 -39.32
N ALA A 2 -9.37 -0.32 -40.33
CA ALA A 2 -8.03 0.30 -40.29
C ALA A 2 -7.74 1.23 -39.08
N SER A 3 -8.76 1.93 -38.57
CA SER A 3 -8.61 2.82 -37.40
C SER A 3 -8.32 2.09 -36.08
N VAL A 4 -8.84 0.87 -35.91
CA VAL A 4 -8.66 0.07 -34.69
C VAL A 4 -7.23 -0.46 -34.60
N GLU A 5 -6.67 -0.88 -35.73
CA GLU A 5 -5.30 -1.38 -35.79
C GLU A 5 -4.28 -0.28 -35.50
N ILE A 6 -4.50 0.92 -36.05
CA ILE A 6 -3.64 2.09 -35.80
C ILE A 6 -3.68 2.44 -34.31
N PHE A 7 -4.87 2.53 -33.72
CA PHE A 7 -5.04 2.81 -32.29
C PHE A 7 -4.30 1.77 -31.42
N PHE A 8 -4.44 0.48 -31.71
CA PHE A 8 -3.75 -0.56 -30.93
C PHE A 8 -2.23 -0.44 -31.02
N ARG A 9 -1.70 -0.17 -32.23
CA ARG A 9 -0.26 0.07 -32.43
C ARG A 9 0.22 1.31 -31.67
N GLU A 10 -0.59 2.37 -31.64
CA GLU A 10 -0.32 3.60 -30.87
C GLU A 10 -0.22 3.29 -29.36
N VAL A 11 -1.21 2.56 -28.82
CA VAL A 11 -1.25 2.19 -27.40
C VAL A 11 -0.03 1.35 -27.03
N VAL A 12 0.29 0.31 -27.81
CA VAL A 12 1.46 -0.54 -27.53
C VAL A 12 2.76 0.25 -27.61
N ARG A 13 2.87 1.19 -28.57
CA ARG A 13 4.03 2.06 -28.70
C ARG A 13 4.18 2.97 -27.49
N GLU A 14 3.09 3.57 -27.00
CA GLU A 14 3.11 4.44 -25.83
C GLU A 14 3.39 3.65 -24.54
N MET A 15 2.83 2.45 -24.38
CA MET A 15 3.16 1.55 -23.27
C MET A 15 4.65 1.19 -23.22
N LYS A 16 5.26 0.94 -24.39
CA LYS A 16 6.71 0.70 -24.51
C LYS A 16 7.51 1.96 -24.20
N ARG A 17 7.09 3.12 -24.71
CA ARG A 17 7.73 4.42 -24.46
C ARG A 17 7.74 4.80 -22.99
N VAL A 18 6.62 4.61 -22.30
CA VAL A 18 6.48 4.85 -20.85
C VAL A 18 7.15 3.75 -20.02
N GLY A 19 7.44 2.58 -20.61
CA GLY A 19 8.08 1.46 -19.91
C GLY A 19 7.15 0.78 -18.89
N VAL A 20 5.86 0.69 -19.20
CA VAL A 20 4.82 0.16 -18.28
C VAL A 20 5.17 -1.22 -17.76
N GLY A 21 5.68 -2.11 -18.63
CA GLY A 21 6.06 -3.48 -18.22
C GLY A 21 7.19 -3.53 -17.21
N SER A 22 8.25 -2.74 -17.41
CA SER A 22 9.37 -2.66 -16.45
C SER A 22 8.94 -2.07 -15.11
N LYS A 23 8.09 -1.04 -15.13
CA LYS A 23 7.54 -0.42 -13.91
C LYS A 23 6.62 -1.39 -13.15
N ALA A 24 5.79 -2.15 -13.86
CA ALA A 24 4.95 -3.19 -13.27
C ALA A 24 5.80 -4.31 -12.65
N ALA A 25 6.86 -4.76 -13.33
CA ALA A 25 7.77 -5.77 -12.79
C ALA A 25 8.49 -5.29 -11.52
N ALA A 26 8.99 -4.06 -11.52
CA ALA A 26 9.62 -3.46 -10.34
C ALA A 26 8.63 -3.35 -9.17
N LEU A 27 7.40 -2.90 -9.43
CA LEU A 27 6.35 -2.79 -8.42
C LEU A 27 6.02 -4.16 -7.79
N SER A 28 5.84 -5.19 -8.61
CA SER A 28 5.59 -6.57 -8.13
C SER A 28 6.76 -7.12 -7.32
N PHE A 29 8.00 -6.88 -7.75
CA PHE A 29 9.20 -7.31 -7.03
C PHE A 29 9.27 -6.66 -5.65
N TYR A 30 9.09 -5.34 -5.56
CA TYR A 30 9.08 -4.63 -4.28
C TYR A 30 7.90 -5.04 -3.39
N ALA A 31 6.74 -5.36 -3.97
CA ALA A 31 5.59 -5.85 -3.22
C ALA A 31 5.85 -7.21 -2.58
N ILE A 32 6.37 -8.19 -3.34
CA ILE A 32 6.71 -9.52 -2.83
C ILE A 32 7.76 -9.41 -1.72
N PHE A 33 8.77 -8.56 -1.92
CA PHE A 33 9.82 -8.35 -0.91
C PHE A 33 9.29 -7.68 0.37
N ALA A 34 8.32 -6.78 0.26
CA ALA A 34 7.68 -6.13 1.40
C ALA A 34 6.68 -7.05 2.15
N LEU A 35 6.17 -8.10 1.48
CA LEU A 35 5.08 -8.93 2.01
C LEU A 35 5.50 -9.75 3.23
N ALA A 36 6.65 -10.43 3.15
CA ALA A 36 7.14 -11.27 4.24
C ALA A 36 7.29 -10.48 5.55
N PRO A 37 8.06 -9.37 5.62
CA PRO A 37 8.19 -8.62 6.86
C PRO A 37 6.88 -7.94 7.30
N ALA A 38 6.00 -7.55 6.38
CA ALA A 38 4.69 -7.01 6.74
C ALA A 38 3.84 -8.03 7.51
N ILE A 39 3.87 -9.31 7.10
CA ILE A 39 3.19 -10.41 7.78
C ILE A 39 3.76 -10.61 9.19
N ILE A 40 5.09 -10.53 9.36
CA ILE A 40 5.74 -10.61 10.68
C ILE A 40 5.18 -9.53 11.62
N ILE A 41 5.10 -8.28 11.17
CA ILE A 41 4.60 -7.19 11.99
C ILE A 41 3.12 -7.37 12.31
N LEU A 42 2.29 -7.76 11.33
CA LEU A 42 0.86 -8.02 11.55
C LEU A 42 0.64 -9.07 12.64
N ILE A 43 1.39 -10.17 12.59
CA ILE A 43 1.32 -11.25 13.58
C ILE A 43 1.90 -10.80 14.92
N SER A 44 3.00 -10.03 14.93
CA SER A 44 3.61 -9.54 16.16
C SER A 44 2.66 -8.59 16.89
N VAL A 45 2.08 -7.61 16.18
CA VAL A 45 1.15 -6.63 16.75
C VAL A 45 -0.17 -7.28 17.14
N GLY A 46 -0.74 -8.14 16.30
CA GLY A 46 -1.96 -8.90 16.64
C GLY A 46 -1.72 -9.91 17.76
N GLY A 47 -0.54 -10.51 17.82
CA GLY A 47 -0.15 -11.47 18.84
C GLY A 47 -0.08 -10.86 20.24
N LEU A 48 0.20 -9.55 20.34
CA LEU A 48 0.14 -8.82 21.62
C LEU A 48 -1.28 -8.72 22.20
N THR A 49 -2.32 -8.81 21.37
CA THR A 49 -3.73 -8.67 21.82
C THR A 49 -4.43 -10.01 21.97
N ILE A 50 -4.30 -10.89 20.98
CA ILE A 50 -5.03 -12.18 20.92
C ILE A 50 -4.12 -13.41 21.00
N GLY A 51 -2.81 -13.25 21.08
CA GLY A 51 -1.82 -14.33 21.05
C GLY A 51 -1.35 -14.69 19.63
N GLU A 52 -0.07 -15.01 19.49
CA GLU A 52 0.62 -15.21 18.20
C GLU A 52 -0.05 -16.29 17.32
N ARG A 53 -0.37 -17.46 17.88
CA ARG A 53 -1.04 -18.56 17.16
C ARG A 53 -2.44 -18.19 16.66
N LEU A 54 -3.17 -17.37 17.41
CA LEU A 54 -4.52 -16.91 17.03
C LEU A 54 -4.42 -15.85 15.93
N ALA A 55 -3.47 -14.92 16.04
CA ALA A 55 -3.19 -13.92 15.01
C ALA A 55 -2.80 -14.56 13.66
N GLU A 56 -1.95 -15.59 13.68
CA GLU A 56 -1.60 -16.37 12.49
C GLU A 56 -2.81 -17.01 11.82
N LYS A 57 -3.62 -17.74 12.61
CA LYS A 57 -4.81 -18.43 12.10
C LYS A 57 -5.82 -17.45 11.51
N GLN A 58 -6.00 -16.30 12.15
CA GLN A 58 -6.92 -15.27 11.69
C GLN A 58 -6.42 -14.59 10.40
N LEU A 59 -5.11 -14.39 10.27
CA LEU A 59 -4.51 -13.86 9.06
C LEU A 59 -4.69 -14.81 7.86
N ILE A 60 -4.45 -16.11 8.06
CA ILE A 60 -4.69 -17.13 7.02
C ILE A 60 -6.16 -17.16 6.63
N SER A 61 -7.06 -17.20 7.61
CA SER A 61 -8.51 -17.20 7.36
C SER A 61 -8.98 -15.93 6.62
N TYR A 62 -8.38 -14.77 6.92
CA TYR A 62 -8.67 -13.52 6.21
C TYR A 62 -8.30 -13.62 4.73
N PHE A 63 -7.12 -14.13 4.40
CA PHE A 63 -6.71 -14.31 3.01
C PHE A 63 -7.51 -15.40 2.30
N GLU A 64 -7.82 -16.51 2.97
CA GLU A 64 -8.68 -17.56 2.41
C GLU A 64 -10.06 -17.01 2.01
N GLN A 65 -10.71 -16.26 2.90
CA GLN A 65 -12.04 -15.71 2.64
C GLN A 65 -12.05 -14.67 1.50
N ARG A 66 -10.91 -14.06 1.18
CA ARG A 66 -10.82 -12.93 0.23
C ARG A 66 -10.17 -13.31 -1.10
N LEU A 67 -9.24 -14.26 -1.08
CA LEU A 67 -8.46 -14.72 -2.24
C LEU A 67 -8.78 -16.16 -2.62
N GLY A 68 -9.54 -16.89 -1.80
CA GLY A 68 -9.87 -18.31 -1.97
C GLY A 68 -8.81 -19.23 -1.38
N SER A 69 -9.16 -20.51 -1.25
CA SER A 69 -8.29 -21.53 -0.62
C SER A 69 -7.00 -21.81 -1.41
N SER A 70 -6.90 -21.42 -2.68
CA SER A 70 -5.68 -21.55 -3.48
C SER A 70 -4.54 -20.63 -3.00
N ALA A 71 -4.85 -19.56 -2.29
CA ALA A 71 -3.86 -18.63 -1.75
C ALA A 71 -3.26 -19.09 -0.41
N VAL A 72 -3.94 -19.99 0.31
CA VAL A 72 -3.55 -20.46 1.64
C VAL A 72 -2.14 -21.04 1.68
N PRO A 73 -1.73 -21.96 0.78
CA PRO A 73 -0.40 -22.56 0.82
C PRO A 73 0.73 -21.54 0.69
N PHE A 74 0.51 -20.46 -0.07
CA PHE A 74 1.49 -19.39 -0.23
C PHE A 74 1.74 -18.67 1.10
N PHE A 75 0.69 -18.24 1.79
CA PHE A 75 0.83 -17.54 3.07
C PHE A 75 1.34 -18.44 4.20
N GLU A 76 0.94 -19.72 4.21
CA GLU A 76 1.48 -20.71 5.14
C GLU A 76 2.99 -20.91 4.98
N ASN A 77 3.46 -21.02 3.73
CA ASN A 77 4.89 -21.15 3.44
C ASN A 77 5.68 -19.91 3.89
N VAL A 78 5.15 -18.71 3.65
CA VAL A 78 5.77 -17.46 4.12
C VAL A 78 5.85 -17.44 5.64
N LEU A 79 4.78 -17.87 6.33
CA LEU A 79 4.76 -17.91 7.79
C LEU A 79 5.72 -18.95 8.37
N GLN A 80 5.81 -20.13 7.76
CA GLN A 80 6.77 -21.17 8.15
C GLN A 80 8.23 -20.70 7.99
N ALA A 81 8.52 -19.96 6.91
CA ALA A 81 9.84 -19.38 6.68
C ALA A 81 10.25 -18.40 7.81
N VAL A 82 9.28 -17.70 8.41
CA VAL A 82 9.50 -16.77 9.51
C VAL A 82 9.68 -17.48 10.85
N LYS A 83 8.85 -18.49 11.15
CA LYS A 83 8.81 -19.19 12.46
C LYS A 83 10.12 -19.80 12.92
N ASN A 84 10.99 -20.21 11.99
CA ASN A 84 12.27 -20.84 12.34
C ASN A 84 13.35 -19.83 12.80
N THR A 85 13.03 -18.54 12.82
CA THR A 85 13.97 -17.51 13.26
C THR A 85 13.84 -17.31 14.77
N ARG A 86 14.83 -17.75 15.55
CA ARG A 86 14.86 -17.45 17.00
C ARG A 86 14.77 -15.93 17.22
N PRO A 87 14.02 -15.47 18.23
CA PRO A 87 13.91 -14.04 18.52
C PRO A 87 15.26 -13.50 19.00
N HIS A 88 16.02 -12.90 18.07
CA HIS A 88 17.16 -12.06 18.40
C HIS A 88 16.81 -10.62 18.05
N LEU A 89 16.99 -9.71 19.01
CA LEU A 89 16.69 -8.28 18.86
C LEU A 89 17.36 -7.66 17.62
N LEU A 90 18.58 -8.11 17.29
CA LEU A 90 19.30 -7.70 16.08
C LEU A 90 18.55 -8.07 14.79
N PHE A 91 18.04 -9.30 14.68
CA PHE A 91 17.29 -9.72 13.48
C PHE A 91 15.94 -9.02 13.36
N SER A 92 15.29 -8.69 14.49
CA SER A 92 14.06 -7.90 14.49
C SER A 92 14.31 -6.47 13.96
N PHE A 93 15.39 -5.82 14.39
CA PHE A 93 15.75 -4.48 13.92
C PHE A 93 16.13 -4.46 12.43
N ILE A 94 16.87 -5.47 11.97
CA ILE A 94 17.22 -5.65 10.55
C ILE A 94 15.94 -5.88 9.72
N GLY A 95 15.03 -6.75 10.17
CA GLY A 95 13.76 -7.02 9.51
C GLY A 95 12.88 -5.77 9.39
N LEU A 96 12.79 -4.98 10.47
CA LEU A 96 12.06 -3.71 10.47
C LEU A 96 12.68 -2.70 9.48
N THR A 97 14.01 -2.58 9.47
CA THR A 97 14.72 -1.66 8.56
C THR A 97 14.51 -2.06 7.10
N LEU A 98 14.66 -3.35 6.79
CA LEU A 98 14.42 -3.89 5.45
C LEU A 98 12.96 -3.71 5.01
N MET A 99 12.01 -3.85 5.94
CA MET A 99 10.60 -3.59 5.67
C MET A 99 10.34 -2.15 5.29
N VAL A 100 10.79 -1.20 6.13
CA VAL A 100 10.61 0.23 5.87
C VAL A 100 11.26 0.60 4.53
N TYR A 101 12.44 0.04 4.25
CA TYR A 101 13.12 0.22 2.98
C TYR A 101 12.32 -0.33 1.79
N GLY A 102 11.81 -1.57 1.90
CA GLY A 102 11.02 -2.24 0.86
C GLY A 102 9.69 -1.54 0.58
N LEU A 103 8.93 -1.17 1.63
CA LEU A 103 7.70 -0.40 1.48
C LEU A 103 7.96 0.97 0.88
N SER A 104 9.01 1.67 1.32
CA SER A 104 9.36 2.98 0.77
C SER A 104 9.66 2.91 -0.72
N HIS A 105 10.40 1.88 -1.15
CA HIS A 105 10.69 1.63 -2.57
C HIS A 105 9.45 1.21 -3.36
N PHE A 106 8.57 0.39 -2.78
CA PHE A 106 7.28 0.05 -3.38
C PHE A 106 6.44 1.30 -3.64
N PHE A 107 6.29 2.18 -2.65
CA PHE A 107 5.55 3.44 -2.82
C PHE A 107 6.23 4.39 -3.79
N PHE A 108 7.57 4.43 -3.79
CA PHE A 108 8.32 5.22 -4.75
C PHE A 108 8.10 4.71 -6.19
N ALA A 109 8.17 3.39 -6.40
CA ALA A 109 7.89 2.75 -7.68
C ALA A 109 6.45 2.98 -8.13
N LEU A 110 5.48 2.90 -7.21
CA LEU A 110 4.06 3.16 -7.48
C LEU A 110 3.84 4.60 -7.93
N LYS A 111 4.33 5.58 -7.17
CA LYS A 111 4.21 7.01 -7.51
C LYS A 111 4.92 7.32 -8.82
N GLY A 112 6.14 6.78 -9.01
CA GLY A 112 6.90 6.94 -10.25
C GLY A 112 6.21 6.30 -11.45
N ALA A 113 5.52 5.17 -11.26
CA ALA A 113 4.73 4.54 -12.32
C ALA A 113 3.50 5.38 -12.66
N PHE A 114 2.74 5.79 -11.66
CA PHE A 114 1.56 6.64 -11.82
C PHE A 114 1.91 7.93 -12.56
N PHE A 115 2.85 8.71 -12.04
CA PHE A 115 3.22 9.99 -12.66
C PHE A 115 3.78 9.82 -14.07
N SER A 116 4.52 8.75 -14.34
CA SER A 116 5.01 8.45 -15.67
C SER A 116 3.90 8.10 -16.66
N ILE A 117 2.85 7.42 -16.22
CA ILE A 117 1.66 7.11 -17.05
C ILE A 117 0.91 8.39 -17.40
N PHE A 118 0.81 9.33 -16.45
CA PHE A 118 0.13 10.62 -16.65
C PHE A 118 1.03 11.71 -17.27
N GLY A 119 2.26 11.38 -17.70
CA GLY A 119 3.19 12.35 -18.31
C GLY A 119 3.68 13.44 -17.36
N ILE A 120 3.53 13.24 -16.04
CA ILE A 120 3.98 14.17 -15.01
C ILE A 120 5.45 13.86 -14.74
N TYR A 121 6.34 14.61 -15.40
CA TYR A 121 7.76 14.58 -15.06
C TYR A 121 7.94 15.31 -13.73
N LEU A 122 8.08 14.54 -12.65
CA LEU A 122 8.67 15.05 -11.41
C LEU A 122 10.09 15.49 -11.76
N GLY A 123 10.25 16.76 -12.12
CA GLY A 123 11.55 17.41 -12.16
C GLY A 123 12.13 17.23 -10.76
N PHE A 124 13.09 16.31 -10.63
CA PHE A 124 13.84 16.10 -9.41
C PHE A 124 14.57 17.41 -9.08
N LEU A 125 13.87 18.23 -8.31
CA LEU A 125 14.28 19.25 -7.38
C LEU A 125 15.72 19.78 -7.59
N ARG A 126 15.87 20.67 -8.57
CA ARG A 126 17.05 21.54 -8.66
C ARG A 126 17.12 22.57 -7.50
N ASN A 127 16.15 22.57 -6.57
CA ASN A 127 16.08 23.48 -5.41
C ASN A 127 15.31 22.89 -4.21
N PRO A 128 15.97 22.36 -3.16
CA PRO A 128 15.29 21.76 -2.00
C PRO A 128 14.44 22.76 -1.19
N GLY A 129 14.83 24.04 -1.13
CA GLY A 129 14.11 25.05 -0.34
C GLY A 129 12.70 25.42 -0.86
N ARG A 130 12.56 25.67 -2.17
CA ARG A 130 11.24 25.93 -2.79
C ARG A 130 10.35 24.69 -2.81
N THR A 131 10.96 23.53 -2.81
CA THR A 131 10.25 22.27 -2.72
C THR A 131 9.53 22.13 -1.40
N PHE A 132 10.21 22.36 -0.28
CA PHE A 132 9.60 22.23 1.05
C PHE A 132 8.35 23.10 1.22
N VAL A 133 8.40 24.36 0.77
CA VAL A 133 7.25 25.28 0.81
C VAL A 133 6.09 24.79 -0.06
N ASN A 134 6.37 24.27 -1.25
CA ASN A 134 5.33 23.74 -2.14
C ASN A 134 4.69 22.45 -1.58
N TYR A 135 5.48 21.58 -0.94
CA TYR A 135 4.95 20.42 -0.23
C TYR A 135 4.08 20.82 0.97
N PHE A 136 4.50 21.82 1.75
CA PHE A 136 3.71 22.31 2.89
C PHE A 136 2.39 22.94 2.45
N LYS A 137 2.37 23.69 1.34
CA LYS A 137 1.13 24.24 0.76
C LYS A 137 0.20 23.13 0.25
N SER A 138 0.72 22.15 -0.49
CA SER A 138 -0.08 21.01 -0.95
C SER A 138 -0.63 20.18 0.21
N PHE A 139 0.18 19.99 1.25
CA PHE A 139 -0.25 19.33 2.48
C PHE A 139 -1.40 20.09 3.15
N LEU A 140 -1.37 21.43 3.17
CA LEU A 140 -2.44 22.25 3.72
C LEU A 140 -3.76 22.07 2.94
N TYR A 141 -3.70 22.04 1.61
CA TYR A 141 -4.90 21.77 0.79
C TYR A 141 -5.47 20.37 1.03
N THR A 142 -4.61 19.35 1.11
CA THR A 142 -5.05 17.99 1.44
C THR A 142 -5.61 17.90 2.86
N LEU A 143 -5.02 18.60 3.83
CA LEU A 143 -5.48 18.63 5.22
C LEU A 143 -6.87 19.28 5.34
N ILE A 144 -7.10 20.38 4.63
CA ILE A 144 -8.40 21.05 4.57
C ILE A 144 -9.45 20.09 3.97
N LEU A 145 -9.12 19.45 2.84
CA LEU A 145 -10.03 18.50 2.20
C LEU A 145 -10.33 17.29 3.11
N ALA A 146 -9.32 16.73 3.76
CA ALA A 146 -9.48 15.62 4.69
C ALA A 146 -10.32 16.00 5.90
N SER A 147 -10.09 17.20 6.46
CA SER A 147 -10.90 17.74 7.57
C SER A 147 -12.35 17.96 7.16
N LEU A 148 -12.60 18.43 5.94
CA LEU A 148 -13.95 18.60 5.40
C LEU A 148 -14.67 17.26 5.26
N VAL A 149 -14.01 16.25 4.68
CA VAL A 149 -14.57 14.89 4.58
C VAL A 149 -14.81 14.29 5.97
N PHE A 150 -13.89 14.51 6.91
CA PHE A 150 -14.05 14.05 8.28
C PHE A 150 -15.26 14.71 8.99
N ALA A 151 -15.46 16.01 8.80
CA ALA A 151 -16.63 16.71 9.32
C ALA A 151 -17.94 16.16 8.74
N LEU A 152 -17.96 15.83 7.44
CA LEU A 152 -19.11 15.17 6.81
C LEU A 152 -19.39 13.80 7.44
N ILE A 153 -18.36 13.02 7.74
CA ILE A 153 -18.52 11.72 8.42
C ILE A 153 -19.11 11.92 9.82
N LEU A 154 -18.62 12.89 10.59
CA LEU A 154 -19.15 13.18 11.94
C LEU A 154 -20.62 13.60 11.90
N ILE A 155 -21.01 14.44 10.92
CA ILE A 155 -22.41 14.83 10.75
C ILE A 155 -23.27 13.59 10.45
N ASN A 156 -22.83 12.73 9.53
CA ASN A 156 -23.57 11.51 9.19
C ASN A 156 -23.66 10.54 10.38
N ALA A 157 -22.62 10.44 11.20
CA ALA A 157 -22.61 9.61 12.41
C ALA A 157 -23.52 10.18 13.53
N ALA A 158 -23.70 11.50 13.58
CA ALA A 158 -24.55 12.17 14.58
C ALA A 158 -26.05 12.09 14.27
N VAL A 159 -26.44 12.04 12.99
CA VAL A 159 -27.85 12.00 12.55
C VAL A 159 -28.65 10.85 13.21
N PRO A 160 -28.17 9.59 13.22
CA PRO A 160 -28.88 8.49 13.87
C PRO A 160 -29.10 8.71 15.38
N ILE A 161 -28.11 9.29 16.05
CA ILE A 161 -28.16 9.57 17.49
C ILE A 161 -29.26 10.60 17.77
N ILE A 162 -29.27 11.70 17.00
CA ILE A 162 -30.26 12.76 17.17
C ILE A 162 -31.66 12.24 16.83
N SER A 163 -31.83 11.47 15.76
CA SER A 163 -33.13 10.91 15.40
C SER A 163 -33.71 9.97 16.47
N ALA A 164 -32.85 9.25 17.20
CA ALA A 164 -33.29 8.38 18.29
C ALA A 164 -33.89 9.16 19.48
N PHE A 165 -33.44 10.41 19.72
CA PHE A 165 -34.02 11.28 20.74
C PHE A 165 -35.36 11.91 20.35
N PHE A 166 -35.67 12.01 19.05
CA PHE A 166 -36.93 12.58 18.56
C PHE A 166 -38.02 11.52 18.28
N GLN A 167 -37.65 10.24 18.22
CA GLN A 167 -38.59 9.12 18.01
C GLN A 167 -38.98 8.40 19.31
N GLY A 168 -38.37 8.76 20.45
CA GLY A 168 -38.79 8.34 21.80
C GLY A 168 -39.54 9.46 22.50
#